data_AF-A0A822DPK8-F1
#
_entry.id   AF-A0A822DPK8-F1
#
_cell.length_a   1.000
_cell.length_b   1.000
_cell.length_c   1.000
_cell.angle_alpha   90.00
_cell.angle_beta   90.00
_cell.angle_gamma   90.00
#
_symmetry.space_group_name_H-M   'P 1'
#
loop_
_entity.id
_entity.type
_entity.pdbx_description
1 polymer ?
#
loop_
_entity_poly.entity_id
_entity_poly.type
_entity_poly.pdbx_seq_one_letter_code
_entity_poly.pdbx_strand_id
1 'polypeptide(L)'
;PMFIVLYASSGMVIHGYLDHQPYLSIFNDTFDDNTMFKSLRKITITDDPPLPDLTTPGRTAYSKSKIICEQMATDIVKNTSKSMIGARFGAVNIENKPDTTWNRTLWLSHRDLCSFISKALEAPLNITGIYFVMSNNHRL
;
A
#
# COMPACT_ATOMS: atom_id res chain seq x y z
N PRO A 1 15.80 4.39 25.29
CA PRO A 1 15.19 5.38 24.36
C PRO A 1 13.90 4.85 23.74
N MET A 2 12.81 5.63 23.76
CA MET A 2 11.61 5.33 22.97
C MET A 2 11.82 5.86 21.54
N PHE A 3 11.58 5.03 20.54
CA PHE A 3 11.74 5.37 19.13
C PHE A 3 10.65 4.71 18.29
N ILE A 4 10.34 5.30 17.14
CA ILE A 4 9.45 4.70 16.14
C ILE A 4 10.22 3.68 15.30
N VAL A 5 9.60 2.54 15.05
CA VAL A 5 10.06 1.60 14.03
C VAL A 5 9.22 1.78 12.77
N LEU A 6 9.84 2.30 11.72
CA LEU A 6 9.26 2.30 10.38
C LEU A 6 9.65 1.00 9.67
N TYR A 7 8.67 0.29 9.11
CA TYR A 7 8.93 -0.91 8.31
C TYR A 7 8.24 -0.84 6.94
N ALA A 8 8.91 -1.40 5.95
CA ALA A 8 8.45 -1.40 4.56
C ALA A 8 7.52 -2.59 4.28
N SER A 9 6.22 -2.31 4.21
CA SER A 9 5.24 -3.17 3.56
C SER A 9 5.15 -2.82 2.06
N SER A 10 4.10 -3.27 1.37
CA SER A 10 3.87 -2.99 -0.06
C SER A 10 2.38 -2.99 -0.40
N GLY A 11 2.01 -2.23 -1.43
CA GLY A 11 0.71 -2.37 -2.09
C GLY A 11 0.39 -3.80 -2.55
N MET A 12 1.41 -4.64 -2.80
CA MET A 12 1.25 -6.06 -3.17
C MET A 12 0.41 -6.87 -2.17
N VAL A 13 0.28 -6.40 -0.92
CA VAL A 13 -0.59 -6.98 0.12
C VAL A 13 -2.07 -7.04 -0.29
N ILE A 14 -2.50 -6.17 -1.22
CA ILE A 14 -3.88 -6.08 -1.71
C ILE A 14 -4.00 -6.38 -3.22
N HIS A 15 -2.94 -6.84 -3.87
CA HIS A 15 -2.98 -6.99 -5.33
C HIS A 15 -3.90 -8.11 -5.82
N GLY A 16 -4.32 -9.05 -4.98
CA GLY A 16 -5.35 -10.03 -5.35
C GLY A 16 -6.72 -9.40 -5.59
N TYR A 17 -6.97 -8.15 -5.15
CA TYR A 17 -8.18 -7.43 -5.54
C TYR A 17 -8.22 -7.11 -7.04
N LEU A 18 -7.06 -7.11 -7.73
CA LEU A 18 -6.98 -6.87 -9.17
C LEU A 18 -7.56 -8.02 -10.00
N ASP A 19 -7.83 -9.17 -9.38
CA ASP A 19 -8.52 -10.29 -10.03
C ASP A 19 -10.06 -10.14 -9.98
N HIS A 20 -10.56 -9.06 -9.38
CA HIS A 20 -11.99 -8.82 -9.14
C HIS A 20 -12.46 -7.49 -9.72
N GLN A 21 -13.70 -7.45 -10.23
CA GLN A 21 -14.34 -6.21 -10.66
C GLN A 21 -14.65 -5.30 -9.45
N PRO A 22 -14.53 -3.96 -9.58
CA PRO A 22 -14.18 -3.20 -10.78
C PRO A 22 -12.66 -3.05 -11.04
N TYR A 23 -11.80 -3.47 -10.10
CA TYR A 23 -10.35 -3.25 -10.16
C TYR A 23 -9.68 -3.98 -11.33
N LEU A 24 -10.17 -5.16 -11.69
CA LEU A 24 -9.71 -5.92 -12.85
C LEU A 24 -9.80 -5.10 -14.14
N SER A 25 -10.88 -4.34 -14.32
CA SER A 25 -11.04 -3.48 -15.50
C SER A 25 -10.11 -2.28 -15.48
N ILE A 26 -9.78 -1.72 -14.30
CA ILE A 26 -8.75 -0.68 -14.16
C ILE A 26 -7.39 -1.24 -14.53
N PHE A 27 -7.07 -2.43 -14.01
CA PHE A 27 -5.78 -3.08 -14.24
C PHE A 27 -5.55 -3.41 -15.73
N ASN A 28 -6.60 -3.86 -16.42
CA ASN A 28 -6.55 -4.22 -17.83
C ASN A 28 -6.82 -3.08 -18.81
N ASP A 29 -7.04 -1.85 -18.32
CA ASP A 29 -7.37 -0.68 -19.17
C ASP A 29 -8.65 -0.91 -20.03
N THR A 30 -9.62 -1.65 -19.47
CA THR A 30 -10.91 -1.98 -20.13
C THR A 30 -12.11 -1.33 -19.45
N PHE A 31 -11.87 -0.39 -18.53
CA PHE A 31 -12.91 0.24 -17.73
C PHE A 31 -13.70 1.29 -18.51
N ASP A 32 -14.99 1.45 -18.16
CA ASP A 32 -15.84 2.56 -18.59
C ASP A 32 -16.07 3.51 -17.41
N ASP A 33 -15.92 4.82 -17.66
CA ASP A 33 -16.04 5.88 -16.67
C ASP A 33 -17.39 5.87 -15.95
N ASN A 34 -18.48 5.56 -16.65
CA ASN A 34 -19.81 5.55 -16.04
C ASN A 34 -19.97 4.44 -15.00
N THR A 35 -19.35 3.28 -15.25
CA THR A 35 -19.32 2.14 -14.34
C THR A 35 -18.36 2.38 -13.17
N MET A 36 -17.23 3.03 -13.45
CA MET A 36 -16.22 3.44 -12.48
C MET A 36 -16.77 4.35 -11.39
N PHE A 37 -17.39 5.47 -11.75
CA PHE A 37 -17.89 6.44 -10.77
C PHE A 37 -19.00 5.89 -9.86
N LYS A 38 -19.66 4.80 -10.28
CA LYS A 38 -20.76 4.18 -9.53
C LYS A 38 -20.33 3.01 -8.65
N SER A 39 -19.33 2.24 -9.07
CA SER A 39 -18.94 0.98 -8.40
C SER A 39 -17.56 1.00 -7.77
N LEU A 40 -16.68 1.95 -8.14
CA LEU A 40 -15.34 2.00 -7.59
C LEU A 40 -15.36 2.51 -6.15
N ARG A 41 -14.99 1.63 -5.23
CA ARG A 41 -14.67 1.96 -3.85
C ARG A 41 -13.17 2.01 -3.66
N LYS A 42 -12.69 2.88 -2.78
CA LYS A 42 -11.31 2.85 -2.31
C LYS A 42 -11.10 1.65 -1.39
N ILE A 43 -10.06 0.85 -1.66
CA ILE A 43 -9.59 -0.19 -0.74
C ILE A 43 -9.01 0.48 0.52
N THR A 44 -9.47 0.09 1.71
CA THR A 44 -9.05 0.67 2.99
C THR A 44 -8.37 -0.39 3.87
N ILE A 45 -7.51 0.03 4.79
CA ILE A 45 -6.85 -0.91 5.71
C ILE A 45 -7.86 -1.55 6.69
N THR A 46 -8.93 -0.84 7.02
CA THR A 46 -9.90 -1.26 8.03
C THR A 46 -10.95 -2.20 7.46
N ASP A 47 -11.45 -1.92 6.26
CA ASP A 47 -12.58 -2.64 5.68
C ASP A 47 -12.13 -3.76 4.75
N ASP A 48 -10.90 -3.68 4.22
CA ASP A 48 -10.35 -4.65 3.28
C ASP A 48 -9.18 -5.43 3.89
N PRO A 49 -9.38 -6.71 4.21
CA PRO A 49 -8.28 -7.55 4.66
C PRO A 49 -7.23 -7.70 3.54
N PRO A 50 -5.98 -8.00 3.89
CA PRO A 50 -4.98 -8.43 2.93
C PRO A 50 -5.49 -9.52 1.98
N LEU A 51 -5.31 -9.30 0.67
CA LEU A 51 -5.61 -10.26 -0.38
C LEU A 51 -4.37 -10.36 -1.28
N PRO A 52 -3.48 -11.34 -1.03
CA PRO A 52 -2.19 -11.41 -1.71
C PRO A 52 -2.33 -11.74 -3.18
N ASP A 53 -1.38 -11.26 -3.98
CA ASP A 53 -1.23 -11.69 -5.38
C ASP A 53 -0.72 -13.14 -5.45
N LEU A 54 -1.49 -14.01 -6.11
CA LEU A 54 -1.20 -15.44 -6.26
C LEU A 54 -0.79 -15.85 -7.69
N THR A 55 -0.58 -14.88 -8.59
CA THR A 55 -0.35 -15.12 -10.03
C THR A 55 0.93 -15.88 -10.33
N THR A 56 1.98 -15.68 -9.52
CA THR A 56 3.25 -16.41 -9.64
C THR A 56 3.78 -16.79 -8.25
N PRO A 57 4.65 -17.83 -8.15
CA PRO A 57 5.28 -18.18 -6.88
C PRO A 57 6.05 -17.03 -6.24
N GLY A 58 6.75 -16.23 -7.06
CA GLY A 58 7.51 -15.06 -6.58
C GLY A 58 6.60 -13.96 -6.01
N ARG A 59 5.52 -13.61 -6.72
CA ARG A 59 4.52 -12.64 -6.25
C ARG A 59 3.79 -13.13 -4.99
N THR A 60 3.50 -14.43 -4.94
CA THR A 60 2.90 -15.08 -3.76
C THR A 60 3.81 -14.94 -2.55
N ALA A 61 5.07 -15.35 -2.67
CA ALA A 61 6.04 -15.29 -1.58
C ALA A 61 6.27 -13.85 -1.11
N TYR A 62 6.43 -12.91 -2.05
CA TYR A 62 6.60 -11.50 -1.74
C TYR A 62 5.39 -10.95 -0.98
N SER A 63 4.18 -11.11 -1.52
CA SER A 63 2.95 -10.58 -0.90
C SER A 63 2.73 -11.17 0.49
N LYS A 64 2.88 -12.49 0.65
CA LYS A 64 2.78 -13.15 1.96
C LYS A 64 3.83 -12.68 2.94
N SER A 65 5.07 -12.45 2.50
CA SER A 65 6.12 -11.92 3.39
C SER A 65 5.76 -10.54 3.97
N LYS A 66 5.09 -9.69 3.18
CA LYS A 66 4.62 -8.38 3.64
C LYS A 66 3.44 -8.49 4.59
N ILE A 67 2.50 -9.41 4.33
CA ILE A 67 1.37 -9.70 5.25
C ILE A 67 1.87 -10.18 6.61
N ILE A 68 2.83 -11.13 6.61
CA ILE A 68 3.43 -11.64 7.85
C ILE A 68 4.11 -10.50 8.62
N CYS A 69 4.83 -9.61 7.92
CA CYS A 69 5.46 -8.44 8.54
C CYS A 69 4.43 -7.50 9.20
N GLU A 70 3.29 -7.23 8.55
CA GLU A 70 2.20 -6.42 9.11
C GLU A 70 1.58 -7.06 10.37
N GLN A 71 1.40 -8.39 10.36
CA GLN A 71 0.90 -9.14 11.51
C GLN A 71 1.88 -9.07 12.69
N MET A 72 3.17 -9.33 12.44
CA MET A 72 4.22 -9.23 13.46
C MET A 72 4.28 -7.83 14.08
N ALA A 73 4.19 -6.78 13.26
CA ALA A 73 4.18 -5.41 13.77
C ALA A 73 2.95 -5.10 14.62
N THR A 74 1.78 -5.57 14.19
CA THR A 74 0.53 -5.45 14.96
C THR A 74 0.65 -6.14 16.32
N ASP A 75 1.23 -7.33 16.36
CA ASP A 75 1.44 -8.07 17.60
C ASP A 75 2.44 -7.37 18.52
N ILE A 76 3.53 -6.83 17.98
CA ILE A 76 4.50 -6.05 18.77
C ILE A 76 3.83 -4.83 19.40
N VAL A 77 3.04 -4.07 18.64
CA VAL A 77 2.32 -2.89 19.15
C VAL A 77 1.33 -3.27 20.24
N LYS A 78 0.60 -4.36 20.07
CA LYS A 78 -0.40 -4.83 21.05
C LYS A 78 0.23 -5.30 22.37
N ASN A 79 1.43 -5.88 22.30
CA ASN A 79 2.05 -6.58 23.43
C ASN A 79 3.24 -5.83 24.04
N THR A 80 3.61 -4.66 23.51
CA THR A 80 4.74 -3.87 24.00
C THR A 80 4.44 -2.37 23.96
N SER A 81 5.29 -1.55 24.56
CA SER A 81 5.20 -0.08 24.48
C SER A 81 5.82 0.51 23.19
N LYS A 82 6.06 -0.32 22.16
CA LYS A 82 6.70 0.13 20.92
C LYS A 82 5.68 0.75 19.98
N SER A 83 6.11 1.79 19.28
CA SER A 83 5.37 2.42 18.18
C SER A 83 5.91 1.89 16.85
N MET A 84 5.00 1.44 15.98
CA MET A 84 5.34 0.89 14.67
C MET A 84 4.48 1.50 13.57
N ILE A 85 5.14 1.98 12.51
CA ILE A 85 4.48 2.49 11.31
C ILE A 85 4.78 1.52 10.17
N GLY A 86 3.74 0.91 9.63
CA GLY A 86 3.79 0.06 8.45
C GLY A 86 3.44 0.84 7.20
N ALA A 87 4.39 0.95 6.27
CA ALA A 87 4.15 1.64 5.01
C ALA A 87 3.86 0.64 3.90
N ARG A 88 2.60 0.55 3.44
CA ARG A 88 2.26 -0.09 2.17
C ARG A 88 2.67 0.86 1.04
N PHE A 89 3.95 0.87 0.71
CA PHE A 89 4.47 1.68 -0.38
C PHE A 89 3.85 1.26 -1.71
N GLY A 90 3.43 2.25 -2.48
CA GLY A 90 2.98 2.10 -3.86
C GLY A 90 4.13 1.81 -4.83
N ALA A 91 3.92 2.11 -6.11
CA ALA A 91 4.88 1.87 -7.17
C ALA A 91 5.96 2.96 -7.22
N VAL A 92 7.20 2.58 -6.94
CA VAL A 92 8.40 3.42 -7.05
C VAL A 92 9.26 2.86 -8.18
N ASN A 93 9.66 3.70 -9.13
CA ASN A 93 10.52 3.31 -10.26
C ASN A 93 11.68 4.30 -10.44
N ILE A 94 12.66 3.93 -11.27
CA ILE A 94 13.88 4.73 -11.48
C ILE A 94 13.59 6.02 -12.25
N GLU A 95 12.58 6.00 -13.13
CA GLU A 95 12.16 7.13 -13.94
C GLU A 95 11.40 8.21 -13.14
N ASN A 96 11.00 7.88 -11.91
CA ASN A 96 10.23 8.75 -11.02
C ASN A 96 8.98 9.35 -11.69
N LYS A 97 8.22 8.51 -12.39
CA LYS A 97 6.95 8.87 -13.05
C LYS A 97 6.06 7.64 -13.24
N PRO A 98 4.72 7.78 -13.31
CA PRO A 98 3.87 6.65 -13.70
C PRO A 98 4.10 6.31 -15.18
N ASP A 99 4.07 5.01 -15.50
CA ASP A 99 4.30 4.42 -16.83
C ASP A 99 3.02 3.84 -17.46
N THR A 100 2.01 3.47 -16.67
CA THR A 100 0.71 2.98 -17.13
C THR A 100 -0.46 3.69 -16.41
N THR A 101 -1.66 3.63 -16.99
CA THR A 101 -2.92 4.13 -16.39
C THR A 101 -3.14 3.51 -15.01
N TRP A 102 -2.99 2.20 -14.90
CA TRP A 102 -3.01 1.48 -13.63
C TRP A 102 -1.94 1.98 -12.65
N ASN A 103 -0.67 2.06 -13.08
CA ASN A 103 0.42 2.48 -12.19
C ASN A 103 0.26 3.92 -11.71
N ARG A 104 -0.43 4.78 -12.46
CA ARG A 104 -0.79 6.13 -11.98
C ARG A 104 -1.60 6.08 -10.68
N THR A 105 -2.45 5.07 -10.47
CA THR A 105 -3.24 4.93 -9.25
C THR A 105 -2.39 4.62 -8.01
N LEU A 106 -1.28 3.90 -8.20
CA LEU A 106 -0.40 3.45 -7.11
C LEU A 106 0.92 4.21 -7.04
N TRP A 107 1.20 5.12 -7.98
CA TRP A 107 2.52 5.73 -8.10
C TRP A 107 2.93 6.47 -6.83
N LEU A 108 4.20 6.34 -6.46
CA LEU A 108 4.83 7.04 -5.36
C LEU A 108 6.12 7.68 -5.87
N SER A 109 6.11 9.01 -5.96
CA SER A 109 7.30 9.77 -6.31
C SER A 109 8.40 9.64 -5.25
N HIS A 110 9.66 9.77 -5.66
CA HIS A 110 10.81 9.77 -4.74
C HIS A 110 10.68 10.86 -3.68
N ARG A 111 10.19 12.05 -4.05
CA ARG A 111 9.97 13.17 -3.13
C ARG A 111 8.98 12.81 -2.04
N ASP A 112 7.83 12.25 -2.41
CA ASP A 112 6.78 11.93 -1.45
C ASP A 112 7.17 10.73 -0.57
N LEU A 113 7.92 9.76 -1.12
CA LEU A 113 8.56 8.68 -0.36
C LEU A 113 9.49 9.23 0.72
N CYS A 114 10.45 10.08 0.34
CA CYS A 114 11.39 10.69 1.29
C CYS A 114 10.67 11.54 2.33
N SER A 115 9.67 12.33 1.91
CA SER A 115 8.88 13.14 2.83
C SER A 115 8.12 12.29 3.84
N PHE A 116 7.54 11.17 3.41
CA PHE A 116 6.86 10.24 4.31
C PHE A 116 7.83 9.64 5.32
N ILE A 117 9.00 9.14 4.87
CA ILE A 117 10.00 8.53 5.75
C ILE A 117 10.45 9.53 6.83
N SER A 118 10.81 10.76 6.45
CA SER A 118 11.24 11.79 7.42
C SER A 118 10.15 12.06 8.47
N LYS A 119 8.91 12.26 8.02
CA LYS A 119 7.78 12.55 8.91
C LYS A 119 7.43 11.36 9.81
N ALA A 120 7.54 10.14 9.32
CA ALA A 120 7.27 8.94 10.10
C ALA A 120 8.31 8.75 11.22
N LEU A 121 9.58 9.08 10.97
CA LEU A 121 10.64 9.00 11.98
C LEU A 121 10.51 10.09 13.06
N GLU A 122 9.95 11.24 12.71
CA GLU A 122 9.70 12.37 13.61
C GLU A 122 8.32 12.33 14.29
N ALA A 123 7.49 11.34 13.94
CA ALA A 123 6.12 11.28 14.44
C ALA A 123 6.06 11.05 15.96
N PRO A 124 5.01 11.54 16.63
CA PRO A 124 4.73 11.17 18.01
C PRO A 124 4.47 9.66 18.16
N LEU A 125 4.86 9.05 19.29
CA LEU A 125 4.77 7.60 19.52
C LEU A 125 3.33 7.04 19.51
N ASN A 126 2.31 7.89 19.69
CA ASN A 126 0.91 7.46 19.58
C ASN A 126 0.46 7.29 18.13
N ILE A 127 1.25 7.74 17.14
CA ILE A 127 1.00 7.47 15.72
C ILE A 127 1.58 6.10 15.39
N THR A 128 0.69 5.13 15.23
CA THR A 128 1.03 3.72 15.01
C THR A 128 -0.03 3.10 14.11
N GLY A 129 0.36 2.17 13.25
CA GLY A 129 -0.56 1.48 12.36
C GLY A 129 0.02 1.25 10.98
N ILE A 130 -0.85 0.84 10.06
CA ILE A 130 -0.52 0.61 8.66
C ILE A 130 -1.08 1.78 7.84
N TYR A 131 -0.34 2.22 6.82
CA TYR A 131 -0.72 3.34 5.96
C TYR A 131 -0.41 2.99 4.50
N PHE A 132 -1.32 3.35 3.60
CA PHE A 132 -1.00 3.42 2.18
C PHE A 132 -0.14 4.64 1.91
N VAL A 133 1.00 4.43 1.26
CA VAL A 133 1.94 5.51 0.94
C VAL A 133 2.08 5.59 -0.57
N MET A 134 1.44 6.61 -1.13
CA MET A 134 1.39 6.93 -2.55
C MET A 134 1.42 8.45 -2.71
N SER A 135 1.79 8.91 -3.90
CA SER A 135 1.70 10.32 -4.25
C SER A 135 0.25 10.78 -4.32
N ASN A 136 0.05 12.10 -4.38
CA ASN A 136 -1.26 12.68 -4.62
C ASN A 136 -1.66 12.50 -6.09
N ASN A 137 -2.05 11.27 -6.41
CA ASN A 137 -2.36 10.84 -7.76
C ASN A 137 -3.75 11.34 -8.13
N HIS A 138 -3.80 12.47 -8.84
CA HIS A 138 -5.01 12.96 -9.48
C HIS A 138 -5.12 12.30 -10.85
N ARG A 139 -6.28 11.70 -11.12
CA ARG A 139 -6.68 10.98 -12.36
C ARG A 139 -6.32 9.49 -12.42
N LEU A 140 -7.32 8.68 -12.73
CA LEU A 140 -7.33 7.92 -13.98
C LEU A 140 -7.62 8.90 -15.12
#